data_AF-A0A920R4N3-F1
#
_entry.id   AF-A0A920R4N3-F1
#
_cell.length_a   1.000
_cell.length_b   1.000
_cell.length_c   1.000
_cell.angle_alpha   90.00
_cell.angle_beta   90.00
_cell.angle_gamma   90.00
#
_symmetry.space_group_name_H-M   'P 1'
#
loop_
_entity.id
_entity.type
_entity.pdbx_description
1 polymer ?
#
loop_
_entity_poly.entity_id
_entity_poly.type
_entity_poly.pdbx_seq_one_letter_code
_entity_poly.pdbx_strand_id
1 'polypeptide(L)'
;MLRDKKPWLGETLKRIDYRWGQSLIRESKGKITDSVLTTEPIGDLVIPWMNLSVPSIHIFKDARLHLNLSEDNADGILAGFADVDTWYYQLIRNDSTHHLSNGQISGISLYKALRRLADAYPDQETGSNTAISTSLDIKMTQVFISHDTAGAIASSPFKCQFRP
;
A
#
# COMPACT_ATOMS: atom_id res chain seq x y z
N MET A 1 -26.32 0.28 33.87
CA MET A 1 -25.29 1.09 33.17
C MET A 1 -24.34 0.11 32.48
N LEU A 2 -24.74 -0.43 31.34
CA LEU A 2 -23.96 -1.39 30.56
C LEU A 2 -23.07 -0.57 29.61
N ARG A 3 -21.75 -0.69 29.76
CA ARG A 3 -20.79 -0.08 28.84
C ARG A 3 -20.82 -0.87 27.53
N ASP A 4 -21.23 -0.20 26.47
CA ASP A 4 -21.09 -0.69 25.09
C ASP A 4 -19.61 -1.00 24.83
N LYS A 5 -19.27 -2.28 24.82
CA LYS A 5 -17.98 -2.74 24.33
C LYS A 5 -18.03 -2.59 22.81
N LYS A 6 -17.39 -1.53 22.30
CA LYS A 6 -17.06 -1.45 20.86
C LYS A 6 -16.27 -2.71 20.49
N PRO A 7 -16.72 -3.51 19.52
CA PRO A 7 -15.95 -4.66 19.07
C PRO A 7 -14.63 -4.15 18.50
N TRP A 8 -13.54 -4.65 19.08
CA TRP A 8 -12.20 -4.49 18.54
C TRP A 8 -12.15 -5.20 17.18
N LEU A 9 -11.67 -4.47 16.16
CA LEU A 9 -11.50 -4.93 14.78
C LEU A 9 -10.55 -6.13 14.75
N GLY A 10 -11.11 -7.33 14.72
CA GLY A 10 -10.41 -8.60 14.56
C GLY A 10 -10.82 -9.38 13.30
N GLU A 11 -11.58 -8.75 12.40
CA GLU A 11 -11.91 -9.33 11.10
C GLU A 11 -11.29 -8.45 10.01
N THR A 12 -10.48 -9.08 9.15
CA THR A 12 -9.98 -8.46 7.92
C THR A 12 -11.20 -8.01 7.12
N LEU A 13 -11.42 -6.70 7.02
CA LEU A 13 -12.51 -6.14 6.23
C LEU A 13 -12.30 -6.56 4.77
N LYS A 14 -13.07 -7.54 4.29
CA LYS A 14 -13.22 -7.85 2.85
C LYS A 14 -14.11 -6.82 2.16
N ARG A 15 -13.90 -5.54 2.47
CA ARG A 15 -14.69 -4.41 1.98
C ARG A 15 -13.77 -3.27 1.64
N ILE A 16 -13.92 -2.71 0.45
CA ILE A 16 -13.25 -1.46 0.10
C ILE A 16 -13.86 -0.33 0.94
N ASP A 17 -13.01 0.35 1.70
CA ASP A 17 -13.39 1.52 2.48
C ASP A 17 -13.33 2.79 1.64
N TYR A 18 -14.43 3.10 0.98
CA TYR A 18 -14.57 4.33 0.18
C TYR A 18 -14.74 5.60 1.02
N ARG A 19 -14.98 5.50 2.33
CA ARG A 19 -15.26 6.66 3.18
C ARG A 19 -13.98 7.23 3.78
N TRP A 20 -13.17 6.39 4.41
CA TRP A 20 -11.92 6.83 5.04
C TRP A 20 -10.69 6.55 4.18
N GLY A 21 -10.78 5.61 3.24
CA GLY A 21 -9.71 5.27 2.30
C GLY A 21 -9.69 6.12 1.02
N GLN A 22 -10.64 7.04 0.83
CA GLN A 22 -10.78 7.82 -0.41
C GLN A 22 -9.48 8.53 -0.82
N SER A 23 -8.73 9.06 0.15
CA SER A 23 -7.46 9.75 -0.09
C SER A 23 -6.33 8.84 -0.58
N LEU A 24 -6.51 7.52 -0.54
CA LEU A 24 -5.55 6.50 -0.97
C LEU A 24 -5.92 5.87 -2.31
N ILE A 25 -7.18 6.04 -2.76
CA ILE A 25 -7.63 5.52 -4.04
C ILE A 25 -6.98 6.33 -5.16
N ARG A 26 -6.40 5.64 -6.14
CA ARG A 26 -5.79 6.24 -7.33
C ARG A 26 -6.34 5.57 -8.57
N GLU A 27 -6.54 6.38 -9.60
CA GLU A 27 -6.93 5.93 -10.92
C GLU A 27 -5.81 6.28 -11.90
N SER A 28 -5.52 5.36 -12.81
CA SER A 28 -4.62 5.60 -13.94
C SER A 28 -5.16 4.87 -15.15
N LYS A 29 -4.89 5.43 -16.32
CA LYS A 29 -5.17 4.75 -17.58
C LYS A 29 -4.11 3.68 -17.81
N GLY A 30 -4.48 2.66 -18.56
CA GLY A 30 -3.53 1.62 -18.96
C GLY A 30 -3.99 0.92 -20.22
N LYS A 31 -3.10 0.08 -20.74
CA LYS A 31 -3.37 -0.79 -21.88
C LYS A 31 -2.96 -2.21 -21.54
N ILE A 32 -3.69 -3.16 -22.10
CA ILE A 32 -3.32 -4.57 -22.08
C ILE A 32 -2.95 -4.96 -23.51
N THR A 33 -1.78 -5.58 -23.68
CA THR A 33 -1.31 -6.10 -24.97
C THR A 33 -0.59 -7.41 -24.68
N ASP A 34 -0.98 -8.48 -25.38
CA ASP A 34 -0.40 -9.82 -25.20
C ASP A 34 -0.34 -10.27 -23.73
N SER A 35 -1.46 -10.10 -23.02
CA SER A 35 -1.60 -10.40 -21.58
C SER A 35 -0.68 -9.60 -20.64
N VAL A 36 -0.12 -8.48 -21.09
CA VAL A 36 0.67 -7.58 -20.25
C VAL A 36 -0.07 -6.25 -20.06
N LEU A 37 -0.40 -5.91 -18.80
CA LEU A 37 -0.90 -4.59 -18.41
C LEU A 37 0.26 -3.61 -18.26
N THR A 38 0.16 -2.44 -18.88
CA THR A 38 1.03 -1.30 -18.60
C THR A 38 0.21 -0.03 -18.37
N THR A 39 0.50 0.72 -17.30
CA THR A 39 -0.22 1.95 -16.95
C THR A 39 0.52 3.23 -17.34
N GLU A 40 -0.24 4.32 -17.49
CA GLU A 40 0.27 5.68 -17.42
C GLU A 40 0.77 5.98 -15.98
N PRO A 41 1.63 7.01 -15.78
CA PRO A 41 2.08 7.41 -14.45
C PRO A 41 0.93 7.74 -13.51
N ILE A 42 1.00 7.23 -12.30
CA ILE A 42 0.23 7.73 -11.16
C ILE A 42 1.10 8.79 -10.48
N GLY A 43 0.67 10.05 -10.54
CA GLY A 43 1.48 11.19 -10.08
C GLY A 43 2.01 11.04 -8.65
N ASP A 44 1.12 10.79 -7.68
CA ASP A 44 1.49 10.44 -6.31
C ASP A 44 0.68 9.21 -5.85
N LEU A 45 1.29 8.03 -5.90
CA LEU A 45 0.73 6.80 -5.33
C LEU A 45 1.07 6.71 -3.85
N VAL A 46 0.06 6.81 -2.99
CA VAL A 46 0.22 6.69 -1.53
C VAL A 46 -0.13 5.27 -1.10
N ILE A 47 0.87 4.54 -0.61
CA ILE A 47 0.71 3.16 -0.14
C ILE A 47 0.73 3.16 1.39
N PRO A 48 -0.38 2.78 2.07
CA PRO A 48 -0.34 2.51 3.49
C PRO A 48 0.62 1.37 3.76
N TRP A 49 1.56 1.59 4.67
CA TRP A 49 2.53 0.59 5.06
C TRP A 49 2.49 0.38 6.57
N MET A 50 2.55 -0.87 7.00
CA MET A 50 2.66 -1.21 8.40
C MET A 50 3.67 -2.33 8.58
N ASN A 51 4.64 -2.08 9.44
CA ASN A 51 5.52 -3.11 9.97
C ASN A 51 5.52 -2.98 11.50
N LEU A 52 5.59 -4.09 12.22
CA LEU A 52 5.56 -4.16 13.70
C LEU A 52 4.42 -3.34 14.34
N SER A 53 3.24 -3.32 13.73
CA SER A 53 2.05 -2.58 14.20
C SER A 53 2.20 -1.06 14.25
N VAL A 54 3.18 -0.51 13.53
CA VAL A 54 3.39 0.93 13.40
C VAL A 54 2.90 1.37 12.02
N PRO A 55 1.78 2.11 11.92
CA PRO A 55 1.26 2.56 10.65
C PRO A 55 2.06 3.75 10.11
N SER A 56 2.23 3.76 8.80
CA SER A 56 2.99 4.74 8.03
C SER A 56 2.48 4.78 6.58
N ILE A 57 3.11 5.60 5.74
CA ILE A 57 2.86 5.63 4.31
C ILE A 57 4.17 5.61 3.54
N HIS A 58 4.13 5.11 2.31
CA HIS A 58 5.12 5.38 1.28
C HIS A 58 4.46 6.18 0.16
N ILE A 59 5.19 7.15 -0.38
CA ILE A 59 4.77 7.89 -1.56
C ILE A 59 5.68 7.50 -2.73
N PHE A 60 5.08 6.99 -3.79
CA PHE A 60 5.73 6.72 -5.06
C PHE A 60 5.26 7.75 -6.09
N LYS A 61 6.20 8.50 -6.64
CA LYS A 61 5.95 9.48 -7.70
C LYS A 61 6.08 8.85 -9.07
N ASP A 62 5.19 9.24 -9.98
CA ASP A 62 5.06 8.68 -11.33
C ASP A 62 5.07 7.14 -11.36
N ALA A 63 4.34 6.54 -10.42
CA ALA A 63 4.28 5.10 -10.27
C ALA A 63 3.58 4.44 -11.47
N ARG A 64 4.13 3.33 -11.96
CA ARG A 64 3.62 2.57 -13.10
C ARG A 64 3.56 1.09 -12.75
N LEU A 65 2.48 0.44 -13.16
CA LEU A 65 2.34 -1.01 -13.10
C LEU A 65 2.71 -1.60 -14.45
N HIS A 66 3.54 -2.64 -14.42
CA HIS A 66 3.82 -3.51 -15.54
C HIS A 66 3.62 -4.96 -15.08
N LEU A 67 2.46 -5.54 -15.43
CA LEU A 67 2.02 -6.81 -14.87
C LEU A 67 1.71 -7.81 -16.00
N ASN A 68 2.25 -9.02 -15.87
CA ASN A 68 1.78 -10.19 -16.60
C ASN A 68 0.43 -10.61 -15.99
N LEU A 69 -0.55 -10.87 -16.83
CA LEU A 69 -1.89 -11.27 -16.43
C LEU A 69 -2.13 -12.76 -16.77
N SER A 70 -2.68 -13.50 -15.82
CA SER A 70 -3.30 -14.80 -16.04
C SER A 70 -4.81 -14.71 -15.83
N GLU A 71 -5.51 -15.85 -15.91
CA GLU A 71 -6.96 -15.91 -15.68
C GLU A 71 -7.36 -15.38 -14.29
N ASP A 72 -6.54 -15.66 -13.28
CA ASP A 72 -6.86 -15.50 -11.86
C ASP A 72 -5.77 -14.78 -11.06
N ASN A 73 -4.64 -14.42 -11.69
CA ASN A 73 -3.51 -13.78 -11.03
C ASN A 73 -2.89 -12.68 -11.89
N ALA A 74 -2.10 -11.83 -11.25
CA ALA A 74 -1.20 -10.91 -11.93
C ALA A 74 0.12 -10.80 -11.17
N ASP A 75 1.24 -10.78 -11.89
CA ASP A 75 2.57 -10.61 -11.31
C ASP A 75 3.41 -9.65 -12.14
N GLY A 76 4.36 -8.98 -11.50
CA GLY A 76 5.26 -8.07 -12.20
C GLY A 76 5.76 -6.99 -11.28
N ILE A 77 5.88 -5.78 -11.82
CA ILE A 77 6.59 -4.69 -11.14
C ILE A 77 5.69 -3.45 -11.00
N LEU A 78 5.70 -2.88 -9.81
CA LEU A 78 5.37 -1.48 -9.57
C LEU A 78 6.67 -0.68 -9.52
N ALA A 79 6.90 0.22 -10.46
CA ALA A 79 8.10 1.06 -10.50
C ALA A 79 7.73 2.55 -10.48
N GLY A 80 8.60 3.37 -9.91
CA GLY A 80 8.45 4.82 -9.86
C GLY A 80 9.60 5.43 -9.07
N PHE A 81 9.37 6.60 -8.48
CA PHE A 81 10.35 7.27 -7.64
C PHE A 81 9.83 7.36 -6.20
N ALA A 82 10.46 6.63 -5.28
CA ALA A 82 10.09 6.69 -3.88
C ALA A 82 10.53 8.02 -3.28
N ASP A 83 9.61 8.73 -2.63
CA ASP A 83 9.92 9.92 -1.86
C ASP A 83 10.82 9.56 -0.67
N VAL A 84 12.03 10.15 -0.63
CA VAL A 84 13.07 9.75 0.32
C VAL A 84 12.64 9.99 1.77
N ASP A 85 11.91 11.06 2.03
CA ASP A 85 11.56 11.46 3.39
C ASP A 85 10.50 10.52 3.98
N THR A 86 9.44 10.22 3.23
CA THR A 86 8.41 9.25 3.65
C THR A 86 8.94 7.82 3.72
N TRP A 87 9.79 7.42 2.78
CA TRP A 87 10.46 6.12 2.81
C TRP A 87 11.34 5.97 4.05
N TYR A 88 12.19 6.96 4.32
CA TYR A 88 13.09 6.95 5.47
C TYR A 88 12.33 7.00 6.80
N TYR A 89 11.31 7.86 6.87
CA TYR A 89 10.46 7.97 8.05
C TYR A 89 9.76 6.65 8.36
N GLN A 90 9.23 5.97 7.34
CA GLN A 90 8.64 4.65 7.50
C GLN A 90 9.66 3.64 8.05
N LEU A 91 10.89 3.60 7.52
CA LEU A 91 11.92 2.68 7.98
C LEU A 91 12.25 2.92 9.45
N ILE A 92 12.58 4.16 9.83
CA ILE A 92 13.05 4.47 11.18
C ILE A 92 11.95 4.39 12.23
N ARG A 93 10.69 4.63 11.85
CA ARG A 93 9.56 4.54 12.78
C ARG A 93 9.11 3.09 12.99
N ASN A 94 9.20 2.27 11.94
CA ASN A 94 8.81 0.86 12.03
C ASN A 94 9.89 -0.02 12.60
N ASP A 95 11.16 0.32 12.38
CA ASP A 95 12.27 -0.49 12.84
C ASP A 95 12.83 0.04 14.16
N SER A 96 12.88 -0.81 15.18
CA SER A 96 13.44 -0.41 16.48
C SER A 96 14.94 -0.17 16.35
N THR A 97 15.51 0.75 17.14
CA THR A 97 16.94 1.10 17.09
C THR A 97 17.87 -0.11 17.23
N HIS A 98 17.45 -1.13 17.99
CA HIS A 98 18.20 -2.38 18.14
C HIS A 98 18.13 -3.28 16.89
N HIS A 99 17.04 -3.27 16.13
CA HIS A 99 16.94 -4.01 14.86
C HIS A 99 17.80 -3.38 13.77
N LEU A 100 17.77 -2.04 13.66
CA LEU A 100 18.68 -1.31 12.78
C LEU A 100 20.16 -1.59 13.12
N SER A 101 20.48 -1.64 14.41
CA SER A 101 21.85 -1.95 14.88
C SER A 101 22.26 -3.39 14.57
N ASN A 102 21.35 -4.35 14.75
CA ASN A 102 21.59 -5.76 14.39
C ASN A 102 21.76 -5.94 12.88
N GLY A 103 21.05 -5.15 12.07
CA GLY A 103 21.20 -5.09 10.62
C GLY A 103 22.41 -4.27 10.15
N GLN A 104 23.20 -3.71 11.08
CA GLN A 104 24.34 -2.82 10.79
C GLN A 104 23.96 -1.58 9.96
N ILE A 105 22.72 -1.10 10.08
CA ILE A 105 22.21 0.07 9.36
C ILE A 105 22.34 1.31 10.24
N SER A 106 23.18 2.25 9.81
CA SER A 106 23.18 3.60 10.37
C SER A 106 22.05 4.42 9.73
N GLY A 107 20.94 4.63 10.45
CA GLY A 107 19.79 5.38 9.94
C GLY A 107 20.16 6.75 9.37
N ILE A 108 20.92 7.56 10.12
CA ILE A 108 21.33 8.89 9.65
C ILE A 108 22.23 8.83 8.40
N SER A 109 23.12 7.84 8.31
CA SER A 109 24.00 7.68 7.15
C SER A 109 23.21 7.20 5.95
N LEU A 110 22.22 6.33 6.15
CA LEU A 110 21.29 5.90 5.13
C LEU A 110 20.48 7.08 4.58
N TYR A 111 19.93 7.94 5.43
CA TYR A 111 19.22 9.15 4.98
C TYR A 111 20.10 10.04 4.11
N LYS A 112 21.33 10.33 4.56
CA LYS A 112 22.30 11.11 3.79
C LYS A 112 22.64 10.45 2.46
N ALA A 113 22.80 9.13 2.44
CA ALA A 113 23.07 8.38 1.21
C ALA A 113 21.88 8.46 0.24
N LEU A 114 20.65 8.28 0.72
CA LEU A 114 19.43 8.40 -0.08
C LEU A 114 19.28 9.80 -0.66
N ARG A 115 19.45 10.85 0.13
CA ARG A 115 19.39 12.24 -0.36
C ARG A 115 20.47 12.55 -1.38
N ARG A 116 21.67 11.98 -1.22
CA ARG A 116 22.77 12.15 -2.19
C ARG A 116 22.53 11.39 -3.50
N LEU A 117 21.88 10.23 -3.43
CA LEU A 117 21.62 9.35 -4.57
C LEU A 117 20.24 9.54 -5.19
N ALA A 118 19.40 10.41 -4.63
CA ALA A 118 18.13 10.79 -5.21
C ALA A 118 18.33 11.29 -6.64
N ASP A 119 17.52 10.80 -7.55
CA ASP A 119 17.70 10.93 -9.00
C ASP A 119 16.53 11.62 -9.69
N ALA A 120 15.47 11.97 -8.95
CA ALA A 120 14.32 12.68 -9.49
C ALA A 120 13.67 13.66 -8.51
N TYR A 121 12.77 14.48 -9.07
CA TYR A 121 11.98 15.50 -8.37
C TYR A 121 12.85 16.52 -7.62
N PRO A 122 13.54 17.41 -8.35
CA PRO A 122 14.32 18.46 -7.73
C PRO A 122 13.40 19.38 -6.91
N ASP A 123 13.81 19.62 -5.67
CA ASP A 123 13.20 20.63 -4.82
C ASP A 123 13.35 22.03 -5.45
N GLN A 124 12.30 22.85 -5.37
CA GLN A 124 12.25 24.12 -6.09
C GLN A 124 13.23 25.17 -5.55
N GLU A 125 13.58 25.10 -4.27
CA GLU A 125 14.47 26.06 -3.63
C GLU A 125 15.94 25.63 -3.75
N THR A 126 16.20 24.35 -3.53
CA THR A 126 17.57 23.81 -3.42
C THR A 126 18.06 23.14 -4.69
N GLY A 127 17.17 22.80 -5.63
CA GLY A 127 17.48 22.04 -6.84
C GLY A 127 17.90 20.58 -6.58
N SER A 128 17.92 20.13 -5.32
CA SER A 128 18.33 18.77 -4.96
C SER A 128 17.17 17.81 -5.17
N ASN A 129 17.44 16.66 -5.79
CA ASN A 129 16.44 15.61 -5.96
C ASN A 129 15.90 15.11 -4.62
N THR A 130 14.62 14.80 -4.59
CA THR A 130 13.86 14.41 -3.38
C THR A 130 13.34 12.98 -3.44
N ALA A 131 13.36 12.35 -4.61
CA ALA A 131 12.93 10.99 -4.81
C ALA A 131 14.01 10.14 -5.48
N ILE A 132 13.97 8.83 -5.23
CA ILE A 132 14.92 7.85 -5.74
C ILE A 132 14.19 6.77 -6.53
N SER A 133 14.71 6.39 -7.70
CA SER A 133 14.18 5.28 -8.50
C SER A 133 14.01 4.03 -7.63
N THR A 134 12.84 3.40 -7.68
CA THR A 134 12.50 2.22 -6.88
C THR A 134 11.51 1.34 -7.61
N SER A 135 11.59 0.04 -7.35
CA SER A 135 10.63 -0.96 -7.81
C SER A 135 10.21 -1.89 -6.68
N LEU A 136 8.97 -2.34 -6.72
CA LEU A 136 8.44 -3.40 -5.88
C LEU A 136 7.97 -4.55 -6.78
N ASP A 137 8.30 -5.77 -6.38
CA ASP A 137 7.67 -6.97 -6.95
C ASP A 137 6.22 -7.02 -6.46
N ILE A 138 5.30 -7.22 -7.39
CA ILE A 138 3.88 -7.29 -7.14
C ILE A 138 3.39 -8.69 -7.50
N LYS A 139 2.59 -9.25 -6.60
CA LYS A 139 1.80 -10.45 -6.83
C LYS A 139 0.38 -10.18 -6.39
N MET A 140 -0.57 -10.38 -7.30
CA MET A 140 -1.99 -10.18 -7.09
C MET A 140 -2.72 -11.47 -7.40
N THR A 141 -3.81 -11.72 -6.67
CA THR A 141 -4.76 -12.78 -6.94
C THR A 141 -6.14 -12.17 -7.07
N GLN A 142 -6.97 -12.73 -7.95
CA GLN A 142 -8.31 -12.23 -8.18
C GLN A 142 -9.17 -12.44 -6.93
N VAL A 143 -9.87 -11.38 -6.51
CA VAL A 143 -10.88 -11.44 -5.45
C VAL A 143 -12.18 -10.82 -5.94
N PHE A 144 -13.30 -11.40 -5.53
CA PHE A 144 -14.63 -10.90 -5.84
C PHE A 144 -15.16 -10.05 -4.68
N ILE A 145 -15.62 -8.85 -4.99
CA ILE A 145 -16.25 -7.96 -4.01
C ILE A 145 -17.76 -8.20 -4.06
N SER A 146 -18.32 -8.77 -2.99
CA SER A 146 -19.78 -8.84 -2.86
C SER A 146 -20.32 -7.45 -2.56
N HIS A 147 -21.17 -6.94 -3.45
CA HIS A 147 -21.97 -5.75 -3.22
C HIS A 147 -23.34 -6.23 -2.75
N ASP A 148 -23.45 -6.67 -1.49
CA ASP A 148 -24.77 -6.93 -0.91
C ASP A 148 -25.52 -5.59 -0.90
N THR A 149 -26.36 -5.42 -1.92
CA THR A 149 -27.44 -4.45 -1.89
C THR A 149 -28.29 -4.86 -0.70
N ALA A 150 -28.62 -3.93 0.19
CA ALA A 150 -29.30 -4.18 1.46
C ALA A 150 -30.75 -4.73 1.35
N GLY A 151 -31.02 -5.66 0.42
CA GLY A 151 -32.33 -6.23 0.14
C GLY A 151 -32.35 -7.69 -0.32
N ALA A 152 -31.24 -8.43 -0.25
CA ALA A 152 -31.21 -9.84 -0.69
C ALA A 152 -30.71 -10.85 0.37
N ILE A 153 -30.82 -10.53 1.67
CA ILE A 153 -30.62 -11.50 2.76
C ILE A 153 -31.98 -11.85 3.37
N ALA A 154 -32.90 -12.32 2.54
CA ALA A 154 -34.19 -12.85 2.99
C ALA A 154 -34.45 -14.22 2.35
N SER A 155 -33.56 -15.18 2.59
CA SER A 155 -33.91 -16.62 2.69
C SER A 155 -32.67 -17.48 2.90
N SER A 156 -32.24 -17.62 4.16
CA SER A 156 -31.66 -18.90 4.59
C SER A 156 -31.85 -19.03 6.10
N PRO A 157 -32.71 -19.94 6.59
CA PRO A 157 -32.89 -20.14 8.01
C PRO A 157 -31.72 -20.98 8.51
N PHE A 158 -30.59 -20.35 8.82
CA PHE A 158 -29.62 -20.96 9.72
C PHE A 158 -30.26 -21.01 11.12
N LYS A 159 -30.92 -22.14 11.42
CA LYS A 159 -31.36 -22.47 12.78
C LYS A 159 -30.11 -22.63 13.64
N CYS A 160 -29.82 -21.63 14.45
CA CYS A 160 -28.87 -21.76 15.55
C CYS A 160 -29.48 -22.71 16.59
N GLN A 161 -29.10 -23.99 16.56
CA GLN A 161 -29.43 -24.93 17.63
C GLN A 161 -28.45 -24.70 18.78
N PHE A 162 -28.91 -23.98 19.80
CA PHE A 162 -28.33 -24.10 21.13
C PHE A 162 -28.72 -25.48 21.68
N ARG A 163 -27.73 -26.33 21.95
CA ARG A 163 -27.91 -27.47 22.87
C ARG A 163 -27.63 -27.00 24.30
N PRO A 164 -28.34 -27.56 25.30
CA PRO A 164 -28.29 -27.12 26.70
C PRO A 164 -26.91 -27.29 27.34
#